data_AF-A0A5B7C8X2-F1
#
_entry.id   AF-A0A5B7C8X2-F1
#
_cell.length_a   1.000
_cell.length_b   1.000
_cell.length_c   1.000
_cell.angle_alpha   90.00
_cell.angle_beta   90.00
_cell.angle_gamma   90.00
#
_symmetry.space_group_name_H-M   'P 1'
#
loop_
_entity.id
_entity.type
_entity.pdbx_description
1 polymer ?
#
loop_
_entity_poly.entity_id
_entity_poly.type
_entity_poly.pdbx_seq_one_letter_code
_entity_poly.pdbx_strand_id
1 'polypeptide(L)'
;LVMAYVFTFWTCYVLKKEYEIIASMRLHFLASEHRRPDQFTVLVRNVPPDPDESVTELVEHFFLVNHPDHYLTHQVVYNANKLSELVKEKKKRQNWLDFYQLKYSRNQPEKPFLKTGFLGIWGERVDAIDFYTSEIEKLSKEISAE
;
A
#
# COMPACT_ATOMS: atom_id res chain seq x y z
N LEU A 1 20.84 14.55 44.93
CA LEU A 1 20.05 15.69 44.39
C LEU A 1 20.87 16.55 43.44
N VAL A 2 22.01 17.13 43.86
CA VAL A 2 22.86 17.99 42.99
C VAL A 2 23.33 17.28 41.71
N MET A 3 23.82 16.04 41.80
CA MET A 3 24.26 15.27 40.63
C MET A 3 23.15 15.01 39.60
N ALA A 4 21.89 14.91 40.05
CA ALA A 4 20.77 14.74 39.12
C ALA A 4 20.56 16.00 38.27
N TYR A 5 20.72 17.20 38.84
CA TYR A 5 20.67 18.45 38.09
C TYR A 5 21.84 18.61 37.11
N VAL A 6 23.04 18.17 37.51
CA VAL A 6 24.21 18.22 36.61
C VAL A 6 24.03 17.29 35.41
N PHE A 7 23.60 16.05 35.64
CA PHE A 7 23.38 15.11 34.54
C PHE A 7 22.24 15.55 33.63
N THR A 8 21.12 15.99 34.19
CA THR A 8 19.99 16.48 33.38
C THR A 8 20.36 17.72 32.56
N PHE A 9 21.10 18.67 33.14
CA PHE A 9 21.59 19.83 32.40
C PHE A 9 22.52 19.44 31.26
N TRP A 10 23.47 18.53 31.52
CA TRP A 10 24.39 18.03 30.51
C TRP A 10 23.67 17.30 29.37
N THR A 11 22.75 16.40 29.70
CA THR A 11 21.96 15.67 28.70
C THR A 11 21.11 16.62 27.87
N CYS A 12 20.45 17.61 28.49
CA CYS A 12 19.65 18.61 27.76
C CYS A 12 20.53 19.48 26.84
N TYR A 13 21.74 19.83 27.27
CA TYR A 13 22.69 20.58 26.45
C TYR A 13 23.13 19.78 25.22
N VAL A 14 23.52 18.52 25.41
CA VAL A 14 23.92 17.63 24.31
C VAL A 14 22.75 17.41 23.35
N LEU A 15 21.55 17.12 23.87
CA LEU A 15 20.35 16.93 23.05
C LEU A 15 20.01 18.17 22.22
N LYS A 16 20.14 19.38 22.80
CA LYS A 16 19.92 20.62 22.06
C LYS A 16 20.91 20.76 20.90
N LYS A 17 22.18 20.42 21.11
CA LYS A 17 23.21 20.51 20.08
C LYS A 17 23.02 19.47 18.98
N GLU A 18 22.71 18.22 19.33
CA GLU A 18 22.39 17.19 18.35
C GLU A 18 21.15 17.55 17.53
N TYR A 19 20.13 18.13 18.16
CA TYR A 19 18.92 18.58 17.46
C TYR A 19 19.23 19.67 16.41
N GLU A 20 20.10 20.63 16.75
CA GLU A 20 20.58 21.67 15.82
C GLU A 20 21.28 21.06 14.60
N ILE A 21 22.14 20.05 14.83
CA ILE A 21 22.86 19.35 13.76
C ILE A 21 21.88 18.56 12.88
N ILE A 22 20.97 17.77 13.46
CA ILE A 22 19.98 17.00 12.71
C ILE A 22 19.05 17.92 11.91
N ALA A 23 18.62 19.04 12.49
CA ALA A 23 17.77 20.00 11.79
C ALA A 23 18.47 20.61 10.58
N SER A 24 19.74 21.02 10.71
CA SER A 24 20.51 21.57 9.59
C SER A 24 20.76 20.53 8.49
N MET A 25 21.12 19.29 8.86
CA MET A 25 21.24 18.19 7.90
C MET A 25 19.92 17.91 7.17
N ARG A 26 18.79 17.90 7.89
CA ARG A 26 17.46 17.68 7.29
C ARG A 26 17.08 18.79 6.31
N LEU A 27 17.35 20.06 6.66
CA LEU A 27 17.05 21.19 5.78
C LEU A 27 17.90 21.17 4.51
N HIS A 28 19.20 20.87 4.65
CA HIS A 28 20.09 20.70 3.51
C HIS A 28 19.60 19.56 2.60
N PHE A 29 19.25 18.41 3.20
CA PHE A 29 18.69 17.27 2.46
C PHE A 29 17.42 17.66 1.70
N LEU A 30 16.46 18.31 2.37
CA LEU A 30 15.20 18.72 1.77
C LEU A 30 15.38 19.69 0.59
N ALA A 31 16.36 20.59 0.66
CA ALA A 31 16.67 21.52 -0.42
C ALA A 31 17.38 20.85 -1.62
N SER A 32 18.15 19.79 -1.37
CA SER A 32 18.86 19.03 -2.41
C SER A 32 18.06 17.88 -3.04
N GLU A 33 16.93 17.51 -2.43
CA GLU A 33 16.12 16.37 -2.83
C GLU A 33 15.50 16.57 -4.23
N HIS A 34 15.39 15.49 -4.99
CA HIS A 34 14.77 15.53 -6.30
C HIS A 34 13.24 15.74 -6.22
N ARG A 35 12.63 16.15 -7.33
CA ARG A 35 11.18 16.37 -7.40
C ARG A 35 10.42 15.07 -7.18
N ARG A 36 9.62 14.99 -6.11
CA ARG A 36 8.78 13.83 -5.79
C ARG A 36 7.31 14.24 -5.63
N PRO A 37 6.33 13.35 -5.88
CA PRO A 37 4.92 13.71 -5.81
C PRO A 37 4.48 14.18 -4.42
N ASP A 38 5.09 13.66 -3.34
CA ASP A 38 4.79 14.04 -1.96
C ASP A 38 5.05 15.53 -1.65
N GLN A 39 5.90 16.19 -2.43
CA GLN A 39 6.16 17.64 -2.30
C GLN A 39 5.02 18.51 -2.88
N PHE A 40 4.18 17.95 -3.75
CA PHE A 40 3.11 18.68 -4.47
C PHE A 40 1.71 18.18 -4.13
N THR A 41 1.57 17.02 -3.49
CA THR A 41 0.29 16.43 -3.13
C THR A 41 -0.02 16.66 -1.65
N VAL A 42 -1.20 17.23 -1.36
CA VAL A 42 -1.69 17.42 0.00
C VAL A 42 -2.85 16.46 0.26
N LEU A 43 -2.83 15.80 1.42
CA LEU A 43 -3.94 14.94 1.86
C LEU A 43 -5.00 15.76 2.60
N VAL A 44 -6.15 15.96 1.95
CA VAL A 44 -7.32 16.61 2.55
C VAL A 44 -8.21 15.55 3.20
N ARG A 45 -8.68 15.81 4.43
CA ARG A 45 -9.54 14.89 5.20
C ARG A 45 -10.78 15.64 5.68
N ASN A 46 -11.84 14.89 5.99
CA ASN A 46 -13.11 15.40 6.51
C ASN A 46 -13.78 16.43 5.59
N VAL A 47 -13.87 16.10 4.30
CA VAL A 47 -14.66 16.88 3.34
C VAL A 47 -16.14 16.78 3.75
N PRO A 48 -16.87 17.90 3.88
CA PRO A 48 -18.27 17.87 4.28
C PRO A 48 -19.11 17.16 3.20
N PRO A 49 -20.09 16.33 3.61
CA PRO A 49 -21.02 15.73 2.66
C PRO A 49 -22.00 16.80 2.15
N ASP A 50 -22.14 16.92 0.84
CA ASP A 50 -23.12 17.76 0.17
C ASP A 50 -24.19 16.87 -0.47
N PRO A 51 -25.50 17.15 -0.33
CA PRO A 51 -26.55 16.41 -1.01
C PRO A 51 -26.61 16.65 -2.52
N ASP A 52 -26.14 17.80 -3.01
CA ASP A 52 -26.32 18.23 -4.40
C ASP A 52 -25.05 18.01 -5.24
N GLU A 53 -23.87 18.08 -4.64
CA GLU A 53 -22.56 17.93 -5.31
C GLU A 53 -21.81 16.65 -4.88
N SER A 54 -21.14 16.00 -5.84
CA SER A 54 -20.22 14.91 -5.50
C SER A 54 -18.96 15.43 -4.80
N VAL A 55 -18.29 14.58 -4.02
CA VAL A 55 -17.03 14.94 -3.34
C VAL A 55 -15.97 15.46 -4.32
N THR A 56 -15.95 14.91 -5.53
CA THR A 56 -15.06 15.32 -6.64
C THR A 56 -15.32 16.78 -7.03
N GLU A 57 -16.58 17.11 -7.33
CA GLU A 57 -16.99 18.45 -7.78
C GLU A 57 -16.79 19.49 -6.67
N LEU A 58 -17.15 19.14 -5.43
CA LEU A 58 -17.00 20.01 -4.28
C LEU A 58 -15.51 20.38 -4.05
N VAL A 59 -14.62 19.39 -4.12
CA VAL A 59 -13.17 19.60 -3.98
C VAL A 59 -12.65 20.45 -5.14
N GLU A 60 -13.03 20.12 -6.36
CA GLU A 60 -12.62 20.88 -7.54
C GLU A 60 -13.06 22.34 -7.47
N HIS A 61 -14.34 22.60 -7.17
CA HIS A 61 -14.88 23.94 -7.02
C HIS A 61 -14.17 24.71 -5.89
N PHE A 62 -13.99 24.08 -4.71
CA PHE A 62 -13.30 24.71 -3.59
C PHE A 62 -11.87 25.13 -3.94
N PHE A 63 -11.09 24.25 -4.59
CA PHE A 63 -9.70 24.56 -4.93
C PHE A 63 -9.56 25.51 -6.11
N LEU A 64 -10.45 25.48 -7.10
CA LEU A 64 -10.45 26.46 -8.19
C LEU A 64 -10.80 27.86 -7.69
N VAL A 65 -11.75 27.99 -6.75
CA VAL A 65 -12.13 29.29 -6.18
C VAL A 65 -11.05 29.86 -5.26
N ASN A 66 -10.46 29.03 -4.39
CA ASN A 66 -9.49 29.51 -3.39
C ASN A 66 -8.03 29.51 -3.88
N HIS A 67 -7.67 28.62 -4.79
CA HIS A 67 -6.30 28.39 -5.26
C HIS A 67 -6.20 28.21 -6.79
N PRO A 68 -6.71 29.16 -7.60
CA PRO A 68 -6.86 28.99 -9.05
C PRO A 68 -5.54 28.70 -9.78
N ASP A 69 -4.46 29.40 -9.43
CA ASP A 69 -3.17 29.28 -10.14
C ASP A 69 -2.31 28.09 -9.66
N HIS A 70 -2.69 27.44 -8.56
CA HIS A 70 -1.88 26.39 -7.90
C HIS A 70 -2.54 25.02 -7.95
N TYR A 71 -3.86 24.97 -8.17
CA TYR A 71 -4.57 23.72 -8.30
C TYR A 71 -4.25 23.05 -9.64
N LEU A 72 -3.92 21.76 -9.58
CA LEU A 72 -3.62 20.96 -10.77
C LEU A 72 -4.67 19.87 -10.95
N THR A 73 -4.69 18.91 -10.03
CA THR A 73 -5.60 17.77 -10.05
C THR A 73 -5.84 17.27 -8.63
N HIS A 74 -6.90 16.50 -8.46
CA HIS A 74 -7.16 15.77 -7.22
C HIS A 74 -7.47 14.29 -7.53
N GLN A 75 -7.34 13.45 -6.51
CA GLN A 75 -7.77 12.05 -6.57
C GLN A 75 -8.60 11.75 -5.33
N VAL A 76 -9.85 11.36 -5.54
CA VAL A 76 -10.74 10.96 -4.45
C VAL A 76 -10.33 9.59 -3.93
N VAL A 77 -10.28 9.46 -2.61
CA VAL A 77 -9.96 8.21 -1.92
C VAL A 77 -11.25 7.44 -1.66
N TYR A 78 -11.39 6.29 -2.30
CA TYR A 78 -12.52 5.37 -2.09
C TYR A 78 -12.13 4.26 -1.11
N ASN A 79 -13.13 3.67 -0.45
CA ASN A 79 -12.92 2.49 0.37
C ASN A 79 -12.67 1.26 -0.51
N ALA A 80 -11.40 1.03 -0.86
CA ALA A 80 -10.96 -0.11 -1.66
C ALA A 80 -10.49 -1.31 -0.80
N ASN A 81 -10.90 -1.40 0.47
CA ASN A 81 -10.39 -2.44 1.39
C ASN A 81 -10.71 -3.85 0.87
N LYS A 82 -11.97 -4.12 0.50
CA LYS A 82 -12.40 -5.42 -0.05
C LYS A 82 -11.68 -5.76 -1.34
N LEU A 83 -11.60 -4.81 -2.28
CA LEU A 83 -10.84 -4.97 -3.52
C LEU A 83 -9.35 -5.28 -3.25
N SER A 84 -8.75 -4.58 -2.28
CA SER A 84 -7.33 -4.77 -1.93
C SER A 84 -7.06 -6.17 -1.35
N GLU A 85 -8.00 -6.72 -0.58
CA GLU A 85 -7.93 -8.08 -0.04
C GLU A 85 -8.01 -9.11 -1.17
N LEU A 86 -9.00 -8.99 -2.07
CA LEU A 86 -9.14 -9.88 -3.23
C LEU A 86 -7.89 -9.86 -4.13
N VAL A 87 -7.34 -8.67 -4.42
CA VAL A 87 -6.11 -8.53 -5.21
C VAL A 87 -4.91 -9.18 -4.51
N LYS A 88 -4.83 -9.06 -3.18
CA LYS A 88 -3.76 -9.70 -2.39
C LYS A 88 -3.88 -11.22 -2.40
N GLU A 89 -5.10 -11.76 -2.33
CA GLU A 89 -5.35 -13.20 -2.46
C GLU A 89 -4.98 -13.71 -3.85
N LYS A 90 -5.40 -13.01 -4.91
CA LYS A 90 -5.02 -13.35 -6.30
C LYS A 90 -3.49 -13.41 -6.46
N LYS A 91 -2.75 -12.44 -5.92
CA LYS A 91 -1.27 -12.45 -5.93
C LYS A 91 -0.69 -13.67 -5.21
N LYS A 92 -1.25 -14.07 -4.07
CA LYS A 92 -0.81 -15.29 -3.37
C LYS A 92 -1.08 -16.54 -4.20
N ARG A 93 -2.25 -16.65 -4.84
CA ARG A 93 -2.59 -17.78 -5.73
C ARG A 93 -1.67 -17.84 -6.95
N GLN A 94 -1.34 -16.68 -7.54
CA GLN A 94 -0.36 -16.58 -8.63
C GLN A 94 1.01 -17.11 -8.22
N ASN A 95 1.52 -16.73 -7.03
CA ASN A 95 2.81 -17.25 -6.54
C ASN A 95 2.81 -18.78 -6.39
N TRP A 96 1.68 -19.38 -5.97
CA TRP A 96 1.55 -20.84 -5.91
C TRP A 96 1.52 -21.47 -7.29
N LEU A 97 0.79 -20.88 -8.24
CA LEU A 97 0.78 -21.31 -9.64
C LEU A 97 2.20 -21.30 -10.22
N ASP A 98 2.93 -20.20 -10.05
CA ASP A 98 4.31 -20.06 -10.52
C ASP A 98 5.21 -21.14 -9.90
N PHE A 99 5.06 -21.42 -8.60
CA PHE A 99 5.78 -22.49 -7.92
C PHE A 99 5.51 -23.88 -8.54
N TYR A 100 4.25 -24.22 -8.81
CA TYR A 100 3.90 -25.51 -9.40
C TYR A 100 4.33 -25.63 -10.86
N GLN A 101 4.25 -24.56 -11.64
CA GLN A 101 4.76 -24.51 -13.01
C GLN A 101 6.28 -24.71 -13.04
N LEU A 102 7.02 -24.00 -12.18
CA LEU A 102 8.48 -24.17 -12.07
C LEU A 102 8.85 -25.59 -11.64
N LYS A 103 8.09 -26.19 -10.72
CA LYS A 103 8.30 -27.57 -10.28
C LYS A 103 8.09 -28.57 -11.42
N TYR A 104 7.04 -28.39 -12.23
CA TYR A 104 6.76 -29.23 -13.39
C TYR A 104 7.82 -29.09 -14.48
N SER A 105 8.22 -27.86 -14.81
CA SER A 105 9.27 -27.58 -15.80
C SER A 105 10.61 -28.22 -15.44
N ARG A 106 10.91 -28.37 -14.14
CA ARG A 106 12.14 -29.01 -13.65
C ARG A 106 12.08 -30.55 -13.69
N ASN A 107 10.92 -31.15 -13.38
CA ASN A 107 10.75 -32.60 -13.25
C ASN A 107 9.59 -33.08 -14.15
N GLN A 108 9.87 -33.30 -15.43
CA GLN A 108 8.86 -33.42 -16.49
C GLN A 108 7.96 -34.69 -16.55
N PRO A 109 8.28 -35.90 -16.03
CA PRO A 109 7.34 -37.00 -16.22
C PRO A 109 6.14 -36.96 -15.24
N GLU A 110 6.26 -36.27 -14.10
CA GLU A 110 5.22 -36.25 -13.07
C GLU A 110 4.57 -34.88 -12.93
N LYS A 111 3.29 -34.78 -13.31
CA LYS A 111 2.48 -33.60 -13.06
C LYS A 111 2.30 -33.35 -11.55
N PRO A 112 2.37 -32.10 -11.08
CA PRO A 112 2.10 -31.79 -9.69
C PRO A 112 0.60 -31.93 -9.41
N PHE A 113 0.25 -32.80 -8.46
CA PHE A 113 -1.13 -32.96 -8.01
C PHE A 113 -1.32 -32.40 -6.61
N LEU A 114 -2.51 -31.88 -6.34
CA LEU A 114 -2.94 -31.49 -5.01
C LEU A 114 -4.26 -32.18 -4.65
N LYS A 115 -4.51 -32.33 -3.35
CA LYS A 115 -5.81 -32.74 -2.85
C LYS A 115 -6.57 -31.51 -2.38
N THR A 116 -7.86 -31.45 -2.70
CA THR A 116 -8.70 -30.27 -2.46
C THR A 116 -9.10 -30.04 -0.99
N GLY A 117 -8.99 -31.04 -0.12
CA GLY A 117 -9.46 -30.95 1.27
C GLY A 117 -8.46 -30.37 2.28
N PHE A 118 -8.79 -30.50 3.55
CA PHE A 118 -8.08 -29.86 4.68
C PHE A 118 -6.58 -30.20 4.68
N LEU A 119 -5.73 -29.17 4.65
CA LEU A 119 -4.27 -29.25 4.60
C LEU A 119 -3.70 -30.13 3.46
N GLY A 120 -4.49 -30.43 2.42
CA GLY A 120 -4.08 -31.34 1.34
C GLY A 120 -4.05 -32.81 1.72
N ILE A 121 -4.71 -33.21 2.81
CA ILE A 121 -4.71 -34.60 3.32
C ILE A 121 -5.90 -35.40 2.77
N TRP A 122 -7.06 -34.76 2.68
CA TRP A 122 -8.34 -35.37 2.26
C TRP A 122 -8.84 -34.76 0.94
N GLY A 123 -9.76 -35.42 0.24
CA GLY A 123 -10.35 -34.92 -1.02
C GLY A 123 -9.81 -35.54 -2.31
N GLU A 124 -10.41 -35.12 -3.42
CA GLU A 124 -10.08 -35.56 -4.77
C GLU A 124 -8.70 -35.04 -5.20
N ARG A 125 -7.98 -35.87 -5.96
CA ARG A 125 -6.66 -35.55 -6.51
C ARG A 125 -6.86 -34.78 -7.82
N VAL A 126 -6.55 -33.49 -7.81
CA VAL A 126 -6.66 -32.60 -8.97
C VAL A 126 -5.28 -32.08 -9.40
N ASP A 127 -5.15 -31.71 -10.67
CA ASP A 127 -3.92 -31.07 -11.19
C ASP A 127 -3.74 -29.73 -10.48
N ALA A 128 -2.56 -29.52 -9.90
CA ALA A 128 -2.26 -28.32 -9.14
C ALA A 128 -2.30 -27.07 -10.01
N ILE A 129 -1.83 -27.16 -11.25
CA ILE A 129 -1.78 -26.00 -12.14
C ILE A 129 -3.20 -25.61 -12.53
N ASP A 130 -4.03 -26.57 -12.96
CA ASP A 130 -5.42 -26.33 -13.35
C ASP A 130 -6.30 -25.84 -12.18
N PHE A 131 -6.02 -26.31 -10.96
CA PHE A 131 -6.72 -25.83 -9.77
C PHE A 131 -6.44 -24.35 -9.52
N TYR A 132 -5.16 -23.95 -9.46
CA TYR A 132 -4.81 -22.56 -9.19
C TYR A 132 -5.18 -21.61 -10.35
N THR A 133 -5.13 -22.06 -11.61
CA THR A 133 -5.63 -21.26 -12.74
C THR A 133 -7.12 -20.97 -12.59
N SER A 134 -7.94 -21.99 -12.29
CA SER A 134 -9.38 -21.81 -12.10
C SER A 134 -9.72 -20.88 -10.93
N GLU A 135 -8.94 -20.95 -9.84
CA GLU A 135 -9.13 -20.08 -8.68
C GLU A 135 -8.74 -18.62 -8.97
N ILE A 136 -7.68 -18.41 -9.73
CA ILE A 136 -7.27 -17.09 -10.21
C ILE A 136 -8.34 -16.50 -11.14
N GLU A 137 -8.95 -17.31 -12.01
CA GLU A 137 -10.06 -16.87 -12.87
C GLU A 137 -11.29 -16.45 -12.06
N LYS A 138 -11.67 -17.22 -11.04
CA LYS A 138 -12.76 -16.85 -10.12
C LYS A 138 -12.47 -15.53 -9.42
N LEU A 139 -11.30 -15.41 -8.79
CA LEU A 139 -10.87 -14.16 -8.14
C LEU A 139 -10.82 -13.00 -9.12
N SER A 140 -10.42 -13.24 -10.37
CA SER A 140 -10.39 -12.19 -11.39
C SER A 140 -11.79 -11.70 -11.77
N LYS A 141 -12.79 -12.59 -11.79
CA LYS A 141 -14.20 -12.22 -12.01
C LYS A 141 -14.76 -11.44 -10.83
N GLU A 142 -14.45 -11.87 -9.61
CA GLU A 142 -14.84 -11.16 -8.37
C GLU A 142 -14.22 -9.77 -8.30
N ILE A 143 -12.92 -9.63 -8.62
CA ILE A 143 -12.23 -8.34 -8.68
C ILE A 143 -12.82 -7.41 -9.74
N SER A 144 -13.28 -7.93 -10.88
CA SER A 144 -13.90 -7.10 -11.92
C SER A 144 -15.33 -6.67 -11.60
N ALA A 145 -16.00 -7.38 -10.69
CA ALA A 145 -17.36 -7.09 -10.26
C ALA A 145 -17.42 -6.12 -9.07
N GLU A 146 -16.30 -5.99 -8.34
CA GLU A 146 -16.11 -5.06 -7.22
C GLU A 146 -15.60 -3.69 -7.70
#